data_AF-A0AAV1V867-F1
#
_entry.id   AF-A0AAV1V867-F1
#
_cell.length_a   1.000
_cell.length_b   1.000
_cell.length_c   1.000
_cell.angle_alpha   90.00
_cell.angle_beta   90.00
_cell.angle_gamma   90.00
#
_symmetry.space_group_name_H-M   'P 1'
#
loop_
_entity.id
_entity.type
_entity.pdbx_description
1 polymer ?
#
loop_
_entity_poly.entity_id
_entity_poly.type
_entity_poly.pdbx_seq_one_letter_code
_entity_poly.pdbx_strand_id
1 'polypeptide(L)'
;MSVQRDVRGLHQTSDLGLQLDGTPIPALSASDSYQYLGIGDGFDHVRRRVELGPAIAQLKHDATALLQSGLAPWQVVKAVKVYLYPRVEYALRHLRPFAQQLEGFDRHLVRGLRHLLRLPTSTTTAFLYAPVSRGGLGLLPLTELHGALQVAHGWQMLHSSDPATQRIARQQLRQIAEARYKLDVVLWKDREEELGELLLNSKLGASDPAPPKRRNADIGSLWFDVRGHLHRFGLMFEMAPAVEETGRRPRGCSFACPTTMVGWTIGMSFGT
;
A
#
# COMPACT_ATOMS: atom_id res chain seq x y z
N MET A 1 -13.63 21.14 4.47
CA MET A 1 -12.38 21.65 5.05
C MET A 1 -11.95 22.87 4.26
N SER A 2 -12.27 24.08 4.75
CA SER A 2 -11.85 25.34 4.13
C SER A 2 -10.44 25.68 4.60
N VAL A 3 -9.46 25.48 3.73
CA VAL A 3 -8.08 25.87 4.01
C VAL A 3 -7.93 27.35 3.68
N GLN A 4 -7.87 28.20 4.71
CA GLN A 4 -7.56 29.62 4.52
C GLN A 4 -6.09 29.75 4.12
N ARG A 5 -5.85 30.44 3.01
CA ARG A 5 -4.51 30.80 2.53
C ARG A 5 -4.33 32.28 2.78
N ASP A 6 -3.17 32.65 3.31
CA ASP A 6 -2.81 34.07 3.47
C ASP A 6 -2.57 34.72 2.11
N VAL A 7 -2.30 36.03 2.12
CA VAL A 7 -2.03 36.85 0.93
C VAL A 7 -0.78 36.39 0.15
N ARG A 8 0.07 35.53 0.76
CA ARG A 8 1.29 34.94 0.20
C ARG A 8 1.09 33.49 -0.25
N GLY A 9 -0.11 32.93 -0.07
CA GLY A 9 -0.45 31.54 -0.41
C GLY A 9 -0.04 30.50 0.64
N LEU A 10 0.43 30.92 1.82
CA LEU A 10 0.76 30.04 2.94
C LEU A 10 -0.50 29.62 3.70
N HIS A 11 -0.50 28.40 4.22
CA HIS A 11 -1.60 27.85 5.01
C HIS A 11 -1.71 28.61 6.35
N GLN A 12 -2.85 29.26 6.59
CA GLN A 12 -3.11 29.97 7.83
C GLN A 12 -3.63 28.98 8.86
N THR A 13 -2.98 28.90 10.03
CA THR A 13 -3.46 28.09 11.15
C THR A 13 -4.75 28.70 11.68
N SER A 14 -5.84 27.93 11.67
CA SER A 14 -7.10 28.34 12.26
C SER A 14 -7.13 27.89 13.71
N ASP A 15 -7.36 28.80 14.65
CA ASP A 15 -7.48 28.51 16.10
C ASP A 15 -8.84 27.87 16.45
N LEU A 16 -9.40 27.07 15.54
CA LEU A 16 -10.67 26.41 15.72
C LEU A 16 -10.51 25.25 16.72
N GLY A 17 -10.95 25.44 17.95
CA GLY A 17 -11.02 24.39 18.96
C GLY A 17 -12.15 23.41 18.65
N LEU A 18 -11.82 22.28 18.02
CA LEU A 18 -12.76 21.20 17.78
C LEU A 18 -12.81 20.26 18.99
N GLN A 19 -14.00 19.76 19.33
CA GLN A 19 -14.19 18.76 20.38
C GLN A 19 -15.00 17.58 19.82
N LEU A 20 -14.62 16.37 20.22
CA LEU A 20 -15.36 15.13 19.95
C LEU A 20 -15.77 14.55 21.30
N ASP A 21 -17.07 14.47 21.56
CA ASP A 21 -17.64 14.00 22.83
C ASP A 21 -17.04 14.70 24.07
N GLY A 22 -16.83 16.02 23.99
CA GLY A 22 -16.23 16.83 25.05
C GLY A 22 -14.71 16.70 25.19
N THR A 23 -14.08 15.85 24.37
CA THR A 23 -12.62 15.74 24.30
C THR A 23 -12.07 16.68 23.22
N PRO A 24 -11.15 17.61 23.54
CA PRO A 24 -10.57 18.48 22.54
C PRO A 24 -9.74 17.68 21.53
N ILE A 25 -10.00 17.91 20.24
CA ILE A 25 -9.19 17.39 19.15
C ILE A 25 -7.95 18.29 19.04
N PRO A 26 -6.73 17.74 19.14
CA PRO A 26 -5.51 18.55 19.06
C PRO A 26 -5.38 19.22 17.69
N ALA A 27 -5.11 20.53 17.69
CA ALA A 27 -4.78 21.26 16.47
C ALA A 27 -3.36 20.91 16.03
N LEU A 28 -3.22 20.28 14.86
CA LEU A 28 -1.93 19.94 14.27
C LEU A 28 -1.52 21.01 13.27
N SER A 29 -0.28 21.52 13.38
CA SER A 29 0.33 22.33 12.32
C SER A 29 0.75 21.48 11.13
N ALA A 30 1.12 22.11 10.01
CA ALA A 30 1.58 21.41 8.81
C ALA A 30 2.85 20.55 9.03
N SER A 31 3.65 20.87 10.06
CA SER A 31 4.83 20.11 10.46
C SER A 31 4.54 19.06 11.55
N ASP A 32 3.37 19.09 12.16
CA ASP A 32 3.03 18.18 13.24
C ASP A 32 2.49 16.86 12.72
N SER A 33 2.58 15.86 13.59
CA SER A 33 2.07 14.51 13.36
C SER A 33 1.45 13.97 14.64
N TYR A 34 0.36 13.24 14.48
CA TYR A 34 -0.30 12.46 15.53
C TYR A 34 0.13 11.01 15.43
N GLN A 35 0.60 10.42 16.53
CA GLN A 35 1.03 9.02 16.51
C GLN A 35 -0.17 8.08 16.69
N TYR A 36 -0.43 7.25 15.68
CA TYR A 36 -1.47 6.22 15.72
C TYR A 36 -0.85 4.83 15.56
N LEU A 37 -1.04 3.97 16.57
CA LEU A 37 -0.49 2.61 16.62
C LEU A 37 1.02 2.56 16.33
N GLY A 38 1.76 3.51 16.90
CA GLY A 38 3.22 3.59 16.78
C GLY A 38 3.72 4.28 15.50
N ILE A 39 2.84 4.63 14.55
CA ILE A 39 3.17 5.32 13.30
C ILE A 39 2.73 6.78 13.37
N GLY A 40 3.56 7.72 12.93
CA GLY A 40 3.16 9.12 12.79
C GLY A 40 2.20 9.31 11.61
N ASP A 41 0.98 9.76 11.88
CA ASP A 41 0.03 10.26 10.88
C ASP A 41 0.05 11.80 10.88
N GLY A 42 0.28 12.42 9.72
CA GLY A 42 0.54 13.86 9.64
C GLY A 42 0.72 14.37 8.20
N PHE A 43 1.17 15.61 8.03
CA PHE A 43 1.34 16.21 6.68
C PHE A 43 2.79 16.16 6.17
N ASP A 44 3.79 15.95 7.01
CA ASP A 44 5.20 15.84 6.59
C ASP A 44 5.49 14.45 5.97
N HIS A 45 5.59 14.39 4.65
CA HIS A 45 5.90 13.15 3.93
C HIS A 45 7.37 12.72 4.01
N VAL A 46 8.30 13.62 4.38
CA VAL A 46 9.74 13.34 4.41
C VAL A 46 10.11 12.64 5.73
N ARG A 47 9.62 13.16 6.87
CA ARG A 47 9.82 12.52 8.19
C ARG A 47 9.31 11.08 8.23
N ARG A 48 8.15 10.83 7.61
CA ARG A 48 7.52 9.50 7.57
C ARG A 48 8.31 8.43 6.81
N ARG A 49 9.17 8.82 5.85
CA ARG A 49 10.05 7.84 5.17
C ARG A 49 11.15 7.32 6.09
N VAL A 50 11.51 8.10 7.11
CA VAL A 50 12.59 7.79 8.06
C VAL A 50 12.09 6.97 9.24
N GLU A 51 10.80 7.10 9.60
CA GLU A 51 10.17 6.39 10.73
C GLU A 51 10.27 4.87 10.66
N LEU A 52 10.36 4.29 9.46
CA LEU A 52 10.52 2.83 9.30
C LEU A 52 11.95 2.34 9.63
N GLY A 53 12.95 3.24 9.65
CA GLY A 53 14.35 2.90 9.86
C GLY A 53 14.60 2.05 11.12
N PRO A 54 14.16 2.50 12.31
CA PRO A 54 14.30 1.74 13.55
C PRO A 54 13.58 0.38 13.51
N ALA A 55 12.37 0.31 12.94
CA ALA A 55 11.61 -0.93 12.82
C ALA A 55 12.34 -1.96 11.94
N ILE A 56 12.94 -1.53 10.83
CA ILE A 56 13.73 -2.40 9.95
C ILE A 56 15.04 -2.83 10.61
N ALA A 57 15.67 -1.95 11.39
CA ALA A 57 16.87 -2.31 12.15
C ALA A 57 16.56 -3.40 13.19
N GLN A 58 15.46 -3.25 13.93
CA GLN A 58 15.00 -4.28 14.86
C GLN A 58 14.65 -5.58 14.12
N LEU A 59 13.98 -5.48 12.96
CA LEU A 59 13.65 -6.65 12.14
C LEU A 59 14.90 -7.42 11.69
N LYS A 60 15.99 -6.71 11.34
CA LYS A 60 17.28 -7.35 11.00
C LYS A 60 17.92 -8.02 12.21
N HIS A 61 17.84 -7.40 13.39
CA HIS A 61 18.33 -8.01 14.62
C HIS A 61 17.58 -9.32 14.91
N ASP A 62 16.25 -9.28 14.84
CA ASP A 62 15.40 -10.44 15.12
C ASP A 62 15.58 -11.55 14.06
N ALA A 63 15.76 -11.18 12.78
CA ALA A 63 16.14 -12.12 11.73
C ALA A 63 17.45 -12.84 12.07
N THR A 64 18.43 -12.11 12.60
CA THR A 64 19.76 -12.65 12.95
C THR A 64 19.64 -13.61 14.14
N ALA A 65 18.92 -13.23 15.18
CA ALA A 65 18.62 -14.09 16.32
C ALA A 65 17.90 -15.37 15.87
N LEU A 66 16.93 -15.26 14.97
CA LEU A 66 16.20 -16.41 14.43
C LEU A 66 17.12 -17.34 13.61
N LEU A 67 18.00 -16.79 12.77
CA LEU A 67 18.98 -17.56 11.99
C LEU A 67 20.01 -18.29 12.88
N GLN A 68 20.30 -17.75 14.07
CA GLN A 68 21.25 -18.30 15.04
C GLN A 68 20.58 -19.14 16.15
N SER A 69 19.27 -19.31 16.11
CA SER A 69 18.48 -19.94 17.18
C SER A 69 18.67 -21.45 17.35
N GLY A 70 19.40 -22.11 16.44
CA GLY A 70 19.54 -23.58 16.43
C GLY A 70 18.30 -24.33 15.92
N LEU A 71 17.25 -23.61 15.50
CA LEU A 71 16.08 -24.21 14.87
C LEU A 71 16.44 -24.88 13.53
N ALA A 72 15.66 -25.89 13.17
CA ALA A 72 15.83 -26.53 11.87
C ALA A 72 15.54 -25.54 10.72
N PRO A 73 16.21 -25.64 9.56
CA PRO A 73 16.09 -24.61 8.52
C PRO A 73 14.65 -24.36 8.03
N TRP A 74 13.82 -25.39 7.93
CA TRP A 74 12.41 -25.23 7.54
C TRP A 74 11.59 -24.49 8.62
N GLN A 75 11.93 -24.65 9.90
CA GLN A 75 11.30 -23.93 11.00
C GLN A 75 11.67 -22.44 10.95
N VAL A 76 12.92 -22.12 10.63
CA VAL A 76 13.37 -20.73 10.43
C VAL A 76 12.62 -20.08 9.27
N VAL A 77 12.54 -20.74 8.11
CA VAL A 77 11.78 -20.24 6.95
C VAL A 77 10.31 -20.01 7.31
N LYS A 78 9.69 -20.94 8.05
CA LYS A 78 8.31 -20.77 8.53
C LYS A 78 8.19 -19.60 9.50
N ALA A 79 9.11 -19.46 10.44
CA ALA A 79 9.10 -18.39 11.43
C ALA A 79 9.28 -17.00 10.82
N VAL A 80 10.08 -16.86 9.75
CA VAL A 80 10.16 -15.62 8.98
C VAL A 80 8.78 -15.21 8.45
N LYS A 81 8.05 -16.14 7.83
CA LYS A 81 6.73 -15.84 7.25
C LYS A 81 5.67 -15.55 8.31
N VAL A 82 5.70 -16.29 9.41
CA VAL A 82 4.63 -16.27 10.42
C VAL A 82 4.85 -15.20 11.50
N TYR A 83 6.10 -14.87 11.83
CA TYR A 83 6.40 -13.95 12.93
C TYR A 83 7.14 -12.69 12.47
N LEU A 84 8.02 -12.78 11.47
CA LEU A 84 8.86 -11.66 11.09
C LEU A 84 8.12 -10.70 10.16
N TYR A 85 7.55 -11.19 9.05
CA TYR A 85 6.82 -10.34 8.11
C TYR A 85 5.61 -9.61 8.72
N PRO A 86 4.74 -10.25 9.54
CA PRO A 86 3.57 -9.57 10.10
C PRO A 86 3.92 -8.38 10.98
N ARG A 87 5.10 -8.38 11.62
CA ARG A 87 5.53 -7.28 12.51
C ARG A 87 5.77 -5.96 11.80
N VAL A 88 6.05 -5.99 10.50
CA VAL A 88 6.22 -4.78 9.68
C VAL A 88 5.04 -4.53 8.76
N GLU A 89 4.06 -5.44 8.69
CA GLU A 89 2.94 -5.34 7.76
C GLU A 89 2.15 -4.04 7.94
N TYR A 90 1.78 -3.73 9.20
CA TYR A 90 1.05 -2.50 9.52
C TYR A 90 1.86 -1.25 9.13
N ALA A 91 3.17 -1.24 9.41
CA ALA A 91 4.04 -0.14 9.03
C ALA A 91 4.16 0.02 7.51
N LEU A 92 4.34 -1.07 6.78
CA LEU A 92 4.42 -1.07 5.32
C LEU A 92 3.09 -0.69 4.65
N ARG A 93 1.95 -0.82 5.35
CA ARG A 93 0.64 -0.41 4.84
C ARG A 93 0.42 1.11 4.91
N HIS A 94 1.00 1.79 5.90
CA HIS A 94 0.74 3.22 6.14
C HIS A 94 1.93 4.12 5.81
N LEU A 95 3.15 3.58 5.81
CA LEU A 95 4.37 4.32 5.49
C LEU A 95 4.80 4.09 4.04
N ARG A 96 5.59 5.04 3.53
CA ARG A 96 6.22 5.00 2.21
C ARG A 96 7.74 4.96 2.35
N PRO A 97 8.31 3.81 2.74
CA PRO A 97 9.74 3.69 2.94
C PRO A 97 10.51 3.79 1.62
N PHE A 98 11.80 4.09 1.72
CA PHE A 98 12.67 4.00 0.56
C PHE A 98 12.90 2.52 0.19
N ALA A 99 12.81 2.19 -1.10
CA ALA A 99 13.06 0.83 -1.59
C ALA A 99 14.40 0.26 -1.09
N GLN A 100 15.43 1.10 -1.03
CA GLN A 100 16.76 0.74 -0.52
C GLN A 100 16.74 0.19 0.92
N GLN A 101 15.84 0.69 1.78
CA GLN A 101 15.71 0.21 3.16
C GLN A 101 15.16 -1.22 3.19
N LEU A 102 14.14 -1.49 2.37
CA LEU A 102 13.51 -2.81 2.25
C LEU A 102 14.47 -3.81 1.60
N GLU A 103 15.11 -3.44 0.49
CA GLU A 103 16.12 -4.25 -0.19
C GLU A 103 17.31 -4.55 0.73
N GLY A 104 17.66 -3.63 1.62
CA GLY A 104 18.69 -3.82 2.63
C GLY A 104 18.35 -4.92 3.63
N PHE A 105 17.07 -5.11 3.97
CA PHE A 105 16.61 -6.24 4.75
C PHE A 105 16.56 -7.53 3.92
N ASP A 106 16.03 -7.48 2.69
CA ASP A 106 15.94 -8.65 1.82
C ASP A 106 17.32 -9.27 1.57
N ARG A 107 18.33 -8.44 1.27
CA ARG A 107 19.73 -8.88 1.11
C ARG A 107 20.31 -9.52 2.38
N HIS A 108 19.96 -8.98 3.55
CA HIS A 108 20.39 -9.52 4.85
C HIS A 108 19.82 -10.91 5.07
N LEU A 109 18.51 -11.06 4.88
CA LEU A 109 17.79 -12.32 5.04
C LEU A 109 18.28 -13.38 4.04
N VAL A 110 18.42 -13.02 2.77
CA VAL A 110 18.94 -13.92 1.71
C VAL A 110 20.33 -14.44 2.05
N ARG A 111 21.24 -13.56 2.51
CA ARG A 111 22.59 -13.97 2.89
C ARG A 111 22.55 -14.96 4.07
N GLY A 112 21.76 -14.66 5.10
CA GLY A 112 21.60 -15.54 6.25
C GLY A 112 21.02 -16.91 5.89
N LEU A 113 19.96 -16.94 5.08
CA LEU A 113 19.33 -18.18 4.64
C LEU A 113 20.23 -19.03 3.74
N ARG A 114 21.00 -18.41 2.84
CA ARG A 114 21.98 -19.13 2.02
C ARG A 114 23.01 -19.85 2.89
N HIS A 115 23.47 -19.20 3.97
CA HIS A 115 24.39 -19.81 4.91
C HIS A 115 23.73 -20.95 5.71
N LEU A 116 22.54 -20.70 6.27
CA LEU A 116 21.79 -21.70 7.05
C LEU A 116 21.49 -22.97 6.25
N LEU A 117 21.10 -22.81 4.97
CA LEU A 117 20.76 -23.90 4.06
C LEU A 117 21.97 -24.49 3.33
N ARG A 118 23.18 -23.96 3.57
CA ARG A 118 24.43 -24.37 2.90
C ARG A 118 24.32 -24.35 1.37
N LEU A 119 23.66 -23.33 0.82
CA LEU A 119 23.44 -23.22 -0.61
C LEU A 119 24.75 -22.89 -1.35
N PRO A 120 25.04 -23.54 -2.49
CA PRO A 120 26.15 -23.15 -3.37
C PRO A 120 26.03 -21.70 -3.82
N THR A 121 27.18 -21.06 -4.11
CA THR A 121 27.24 -19.69 -4.64
C THR A 121 26.51 -19.54 -5.98
N SER A 122 26.49 -20.60 -6.79
CA SER A 122 25.76 -20.68 -8.07
C SER A 122 24.23 -20.71 -7.94
N THR A 123 23.70 -20.93 -6.73
CA THR A 123 22.25 -21.00 -6.51
C THR A 123 21.62 -19.64 -6.80
N THR A 124 20.60 -19.60 -7.67
CA THR A 124 19.83 -18.38 -7.95
C THR A 124 18.97 -17.98 -6.74
N THR A 125 18.78 -16.68 -6.51
CA THR A 125 17.84 -16.18 -5.49
C THR A 125 16.39 -16.55 -5.81
N ALA A 126 16.07 -16.86 -7.07
CA ALA A 126 14.74 -17.32 -7.47
C ALA A 126 14.29 -18.55 -6.69
N PHE A 127 15.20 -19.43 -6.25
CA PHE A 127 14.88 -20.57 -5.39
C PHE A 127 14.22 -20.14 -4.06
N LEU A 128 14.66 -19.04 -3.47
CA LEU A 128 14.12 -18.56 -2.18
C LEU A 128 12.70 -18.00 -2.33
N TYR A 129 12.39 -17.39 -3.48
CA TYR A 129 11.13 -16.70 -3.72
C TYR A 129 10.11 -17.54 -4.51
N ALA A 130 10.56 -18.54 -5.25
CA ALA A 130 9.69 -19.43 -6.00
C ALA A 130 8.70 -20.16 -5.06
N PRO A 131 7.45 -20.42 -5.50
CA PRO A 131 6.47 -21.12 -4.69
C PRO A 131 6.95 -22.48 -4.19
N VAL A 132 6.49 -22.88 -3.01
CA VAL A 132 6.81 -24.21 -2.43
C VAL A 132 6.32 -25.35 -3.32
N SER A 133 5.20 -25.15 -4.04
CA SER A 133 4.69 -26.10 -5.03
C SER A 133 5.61 -26.32 -6.23
N ARG A 134 6.58 -25.43 -6.46
CA ARG A 134 7.61 -25.53 -7.50
C ARG A 134 9.00 -25.81 -6.93
N GLY A 135 9.07 -26.30 -5.69
CA GLY A 135 10.33 -26.64 -5.02
C GLY A 135 11.13 -25.46 -4.47
N GLY A 136 10.55 -24.25 -4.43
CA GLY A 136 11.17 -23.09 -3.78
C GLY A 136 10.82 -22.97 -2.29
N LEU A 137 11.29 -21.90 -1.65
CA LEU A 137 10.94 -21.62 -0.24
C LEU A 137 9.70 -20.74 -0.08
N GLY A 138 9.21 -20.12 -1.14
CA GLY A 138 8.02 -19.25 -1.15
C GLY A 138 8.12 -18.06 -0.21
N LEU A 139 9.31 -17.48 -0.04
CA LEU A 139 9.47 -16.19 0.64
C LEU A 139 9.02 -15.06 -0.29
N LEU A 140 8.67 -13.91 0.29
CA LEU A 140 8.26 -12.73 -0.46
C LEU A 140 9.21 -11.58 -0.10
N PRO A 141 9.93 -10.97 -1.06
CA PRO A 141 10.74 -9.78 -0.78
C PRO A 141 9.89 -8.70 -0.12
N LEU A 142 10.44 -7.96 0.85
CA LEU A 142 9.71 -6.88 1.52
C LEU A 142 9.26 -5.79 0.54
N THR A 143 10.01 -5.57 -0.54
CA THR A 143 9.60 -4.65 -1.61
C THR A 143 8.33 -5.10 -2.33
N GLU A 144 8.16 -6.40 -2.56
CA GLU A 144 6.95 -6.96 -3.17
C GLU A 144 5.81 -7.03 -2.16
N LEU A 145 6.10 -7.43 -0.91
CA LEU A 145 5.13 -7.42 0.17
C LEU A 145 4.55 -6.01 0.38
N HIS A 146 5.40 -4.99 0.43
CA HIS A 146 4.96 -3.60 0.55
C HIS A 146 3.99 -3.21 -0.56
N GLY A 147 4.33 -3.50 -1.83
CA GLY A 147 3.44 -3.21 -2.95
C GLY A 147 2.12 -3.96 -2.87
N ALA A 148 2.14 -5.24 -2.51
CA ALA A 148 0.94 -6.04 -2.33
C ALA A 148 0.04 -5.49 -1.21
N LEU A 149 0.63 -5.04 -0.09
CA LEU A 149 -0.10 -4.44 1.02
C LEU A 149 -0.71 -3.10 0.66
N GLN A 150 -0.01 -2.26 -0.10
CA GLN A 150 -0.54 -0.99 -0.59
C GLN A 150 -1.76 -1.21 -1.50
N VAL A 151 -1.65 -2.15 -2.46
CA VAL A 151 -2.77 -2.52 -3.34
C VAL A 151 -3.95 -3.07 -2.55
N ALA A 152 -3.70 -4.00 -1.63
CA ALA A 152 -4.74 -4.57 -0.76
C ALA A 152 -5.41 -3.50 0.10
N HIS A 153 -4.64 -2.55 0.64
CA HIS A 153 -5.17 -1.46 1.43
C HIS A 153 -6.04 -0.50 0.61
N GLY A 154 -5.58 -0.09 -0.57
CA GLY A 154 -6.37 0.72 -1.49
C GLY A 154 -7.69 0.02 -1.87
N TRP A 155 -7.64 -1.28 -2.15
CA TRP A 155 -8.83 -2.09 -2.40
C TRP A 155 -9.80 -2.09 -1.20
N GLN A 156 -9.28 -2.33 0.01
CA GLN A 156 -10.07 -2.32 1.25
C GLN A 156 -10.72 -0.96 1.52
N MET A 157 -10.03 0.14 1.25
CA MET A 157 -10.61 1.48 1.43
C MET A 157 -11.78 1.73 0.48
N LEU A 158 -11.66 1.31 -0.79
CA LEU A 158 -12.70 1.49 -1.81
C LEU A 158 -13.91 0.59 -1.59
N HIS A 159 -13.70 -0.59 -0.99
CA HIS A 159 -14.74 -1.59 -0.71
C HIS A 159 -15.06 -1.72 0.78
N SER A 160 -14.72 -0.71 1.59
CA SER A 160 -14.96 -0.73 3.03
C SER A 160 -16.45 -0.88 3.34
N SER A 161 -16.83 -1.55 4.42
CA SER A 161 -18.23 -1.58 4.87
C SER A 161 -18.73 -0.23 5.38
N ASP A 162 -17.80 0.65 5.79
CA ASP A 162 -18.10 2.00 6.24
C ASP A 162 -18.24 2.97 5.05
N PRO A 163 -19.43 3.55 4.82
CA PRO A 163 -19.65 4.51 3.74
C PRO A 163 -18.77 5.76 3.85
N ALA A 164 -18.39 6.17 5.07
CA ALA A 164 -17.53 7.34 5.25
C ALA A 164 -16.12 7.07 4.69
N THR A 165 -15.54 5.91 4.98
CA THR A 165 -14.26 5.46 4.41
C THR A 165 -14.31 5.38 2.89
N GLN A 166 -15.36 4.77 2.31
CA GLN A 166 -15.51 4.70 0.85
C GLN A 166 -15.56 6.09 0.22
N ARG A 167 -16.35 7.00 0.79
CA ARG A 167 -16.46 8.39 0.32
C ARG A 167 -15.12 9.11 0.39
N ILE A 168 -14.37 8.94 1.48
CA ILE A 168 -13.03 9.54 1.62
C ILE A 168 -12.09 9.01 0.53
N ALA A 169 -12.06 7.70 0.31
CA ALA A 169 -11.21 7.06 -0.71
C ALA A 169 -11.52 7.57 -2.13
N ARG A 170 -12.81 7.62 -2.49
CA ARG A 170 -13.30 8.14 -3.78
C ARG A 170 -12.96 9.62 -3.94
N GLN A 171 -13.15 10.42 -2.90
CA GLN A 171 -12.79 11.85 -2.92
C GLN A 171 -11.29 12.06 -3.11
N GLN A 172 -10.44 11.24 -2.48
CA GLN A 172 -8.99 11.31 -2.67
C GLN A 172 -8.58 10.99 -4.12
N LEU A 173 -9.16 9.95 -4.73
CA LEU A 173 -8.96 9.63 -6.14
C LEU A 173 -9.37 10.81 -7.04
N ARG A 174 -10.54 11.40 -6.77
CA ARG A 174 -11.03 12.58 -7.48
C ARG A 174 -10.08 13.77 -7.35
N GLN A 175 -9.60 14.08 -6.15
CA GLN A 175 -8.64 15.17 -5.93
C GLN A 175 -7.34 14.96 -6.73
N ILE A 176 -6.84 13.73 -6.80
CA ILE A 176 -5.65 13.40 -7.59
C ILE A 176 -5.94 13.53 -9.09
N ALA A 177 -7.10 13.07 -9.54
CA ALA A 177 -7.53 13.20 -10.92
C ALA A 177 -7.67 14.68 -11.31
N GLU A 178 -8.35 15.49 -10.51
CA GLU A 178 -8.49 16.93 -10.70
C GLU A 178 -7.14 17.65 -10.68
N ALA A 179 -6.19 17.21 -9.86
CA ALA A 179 -4.88 17.83 -9.82
C ALA A 179 -4.01 17.52 -11.05
N ARG A 180 -4.20 16.36 -11.70
CA ARG A 180 -3.37 15.90 -12.82
C ARG A 180 -4.02 15.98 -14.20
N TYR A 181 -5.34 15.98 -14.27
CA TYR A 181 -6.12 15.96 -15.52
C TYR A 181 -7.08 17.14 -15.55
N LYS A 182 -7.43 17.60 -16.76
CA LYS A 182 -8.51 18.57 -16.93
C LYS A 182 -9.83 17.80 -16.97
N LEU A 183 -10.62 17.86 -15.91
CA LEU A 183 -11.90 17.17 -15.83
C LEU A 183 -13.05 18.14 -16.08
N ASP A 184 -14.01 17.73 -16.92
CA ASP A 184 -15.30 18.41 -17.04
C ASP A 184 -16.18 18.06 -15.82
N VAL A 185 -16.57 19.08 -15.07
CA VAL A 185 -17.37 18.94 -13.85
C VAL A 185 -18.74 18.31 -14.14
N VAL A 186 -19.34 18.61 -15.29
CA VAL A 186 -20.67 18.11 -15.65
C VAL A 186 -20.61 16.64 -16.02
N LEU A 187 -19.61 16.25 -16.83
CA LEU A 187 -19.46 14.87 -17.28
C LEU A 187 -19.12 13.91 -16.13
N TRP A 188 -18.24 14.33 -15.21
CA TRP A 188 -17.70 13.48 -14.16
C TRP A 188 -18.45 13.60 -12.82
N LYS A 189 -19.62 14.24 -12.80
CA LYS A 189 -20.39 14.45 -11.57
C LYS A 189 -20.82 13.12 -10.93
N ASP A 190 -21.35 12.21 -11.75
CA ASP A 190 -21.95 10.93 -11.30
C ASP A 190 -21.14 9.70 -11.77
N ARG A 191 -19.93 9.92 -12.30
CA ARG A 191 -19.04 8.88 -12.85
C ARG A 191 -17.77 8.69 -12.00
N GLU A 192 -17.89 8.78 -10.68
CA GLU A 192 -16.73 8.73 -9.76
C GLU A 192 -16.04 7.37 -9.73
N GLU A 193 -16.81 6.28 -9.84
CA GLU A 193 -16.28 4.92 -9.86
C GLU A 193 -15.47 4.67 -11.14
N GLU A 194 -16.02 5.05 -12.29
CA GLU A 194 -15.34 4.97 -13.57
C GLU A 194 -14.09 5.87 -13.62
N LEU A 195 -14.17 7.09 -13.08
CA LEU A 195 -13.02 7.98 -12.94
C LEU A 195 -11.90 7.31 -12.14
N GLY A 196 -12.24 6.70 -10.99
CA GLY A 196 -11.31 5.97 -10.14
C GLY A 196 -10.67 4.79 -10.85
N GLU A 197 -11.47 3.99 -11.55
CA GLU A 197 -11.00 2.85 -12.32
C GLU A 197 -10.03 3.26 -13.44
N LEU A 198 -10.42 4.24 -14.26
CA LEU A 198 -9.57 4.77 -15.33
C LEU A 198 -8.28 5.39 -14.79
N LEU A 199 -8.33 6.06 -13.64
CA LEU A 199 -7.15 6.64 -12.99
C LEU A 199 -6.18 5.54 -12.54
N LEU A 200 -6.66 4.55 -11.79
CA LEU A 200 -5.86 3.45 -11.24
C LEU A 200 -5.28 2.56 -12.33
N ASN A 201 -6.01 2.39 -13.44
CA ASN A 201 -5.58 1.62 -14.60
C ASN A 201 -4.71 2.41 -15.59
N SER A 202 -4.32 3.65 -15.28
CA SER A 202 -3.55 4.54 -16.18
C SER A 202 -4.23 4.84 -17.52
N LYS A 203 -5.55 4.68 -17.62
CA LYS A 203 -6.35 4.87 -18.86
C LYS A 203 -7.01 6.25 -18.95
N LEU A 204 -7.08 7.00 -17.86
CA LEU A 204 -7.77 8.30 -17.82
C LEU A 204 -7.24 9.34 -18.83
N GLY A 205 -5.92 9.34 -19.11
CA GLY A 205 -5.36 10.27 -20.08
C GLY A 205 -5.69 9.96 -21.54
N ALA A 206 -6.13 8.72 -21.82
CA ALA A 206 -6.56 8.27 -23.14
C ALA A 206 -8.08 8.40 -23.34
N SER A 207 -8.85 8.60 -22.26
CA SER A 207 -10.28 8.88 -22.36
C SER A 207 -10.55 10.36 -22.67
N ASP A 208 -11.37 10.60 -23.69
CA ASP A 208 -11.98 11.91 -23.95
C ASP A 208 -13.06 12.18 -22.88
N PRO A 209 -13.10 13.30 -22.13
CA PRO A 209 -12.35 14.55 -22.22
C PRO A 209 -11.48 14.78 -20.97
N ALA A 210 -10.51 13.91 -20.68
CA ALA A 210 -9.63 14.05 -19.52
C ALA A 210 -8.13 14.18 -19.93
N PRO A 211 -7.73 15.19 -20.73
CA PRO A 211 -6.34 15.34 -21.10
C PRO A 211 -5.47 15.69 -19.89
N PRO A 212 -4.21 15.20 -19.84
CA PRO A 212 -3.28 15.52 -18.76
C PRO A 212 -2.96 17.02 -18.73
N LYS A 213 -2.80 17.57 -17.53
CA LYS A 213 -2.34 18.96 -17.34
C LYS A 213 -0.86 19.08 -17.71
N ARG A 214 -0.47 20.21 -18.32
CA ARG A 214 0.93 20.46 -18.75
C ARG A 214 1.93 20.49 -17.58
N ARG A 215 1.48 20.91 -16.38
CA ARG A 215 2.28 20.94 -15.16
C ARG A 215 1.71 19.91 -14.19
N ASN A 216 2.42 18.80 -14.04
CA ASN A 216 2.09 17.81 -13.03
C ASN A 216 2.61 18.30 -11.68
N ALA A 217 1.71 18.55 -10.73
CA ALA A 217 2.13 18.67 -9.34
C ALA A 217 2.68 17.30 -8.91
N ASP A 218 3.86 17.30 -8.26
CA ASP A 218 4.41 16.09 -7.65
C ASP A 218 3.57 15.75 -6.42
N ILE A 219 2.49 15.02 -6.66
CA ILE A 219 1.57 14.57 -5.61
C ILE A 219 1.96 13.14 -5.27
N GLY A 220 2.84 13.00 -4.29
CA GLY A 220 3.06 11.71 -3.64
C GLY A 220 1.78 11.31 -2.90
N SER A 221 1.04 10.33 -3.43
CA SER A 221 -0.20 9.81 -2.80
C SER A 221 -0.23 8.28 -2.82
N LEU A 222 -0.90 7.69 -1.83
CA LEU A 222 -1.19 6.25 -1.75
C LEU A 222 -1.69 5.71 -3.10
N TRP A 223 -2.64 6.41 -3.73
CA TRP A 223 -3.25 5.97 -4.99
C TRP A 223 -2.27 5.95 -6.17
N PHE A 224 -1.25 6.80 -6.17
CA PHE A 224 -0.20 6.73 -7.19
C PHE A 224 0.73 5.54 -6.96
N ASP A 225 1.04 5.23 -5.70
CA ASP A 225 1.82 4.06 -5.33
C ASP A 225 1.05 2.78 -5.69
N VAL A 226 -0.25 2.70 -5.34
CA VAL A 226 -1.17 1.61 -5.74
C VAL A 226 -1.19 1.42 -7.25
N ARG A 227 -1.38 2.50 -8.03
CA ARG A 227 -1.33 2.44 -9.50
C ARG A 227 0.01 1.89 -10.00
N GLY A 228 1.13 2.35 -9.45
CA GLY A 228 2.45 1.86 -9.80
C GLY A 228 2.62 0.37 -9.51
N HIS A 229 2.12 -0.09 -8.36
CA HIS A 229 2.15 -1.49 -7.96
C HIS A 229 1.23 -2.37 -8.82
N LEU A 230 0.02 -1.91 -9.16
CA LEU A 230 -0.88 -2.60 -10.07
C LEU A 230 -0.20 -2.86 -11.43
N HIS A 231 0.40 -1.82 -12.02
CA HIS A 231 1.15 -1.96 -13.26
C HIS A 231 2.32 -2.93 -13.12
N ARG A 232 3.11 -2.82 -12.03
CA ARG A 232 4.24 -3.73 -11.76
C ARG A 232 3.79 -5.19 -11.63
N PHE A 233 2.63 -5.44 -11.04
CA PHE A 233 2.09 -6.79 -10.86
C PHE A 233 1.28 -7.29 -12.06
N GLY A 234 1.08 -6.46 -13.10
CA GLY A 234 0.21 -6.80 -14.23
C GLY A 234 -1.25 -6.99 -13.83
N LEU A 235 -1.69 -6.27 -12.80
CA LEU A 235 -3.05 -6.31 -12.27
C LEU A 235 -3.83 -5.10 -12.79
N MET A 236 -5.11 -5.33 -13.07
CA MET A 236 -6.09 -4.28 -13.35
C MET A 236 -7.00 -4.11 -12.14
N PHE A 237 -7.40 -2.88 -11.89
CA PHE A 237 -8.39 -2.55 -10.88
C PHE A 237 -9.78 -2.51 -11.52
N GLU A 238 -10.77 -3.12 -10.90
CA GLU A 238 -12.18 -3.03 -11.29
C GLU A 238 -12.95 -2.41 -10.12
N MET A 239 -13.68 -1.31 -10.37
CA MET A 239 -14.47 -0.63 -9.35
C MET A 239 -15.94 -1.08 -9.33
N ALA A 240 -16.38 -1.83 -10.35
CA ALA A 240 -17.77 -2.26 -10.55
C ALA A 240 -18.18 -3.42 -9.62
N PRO A 241 -19.48 -3.54 -9.28
CA PRO A 241 -19.94 -4.54 -8.32
C PRO A 241 -19.85 -5.94 -8.94
N ALA A 242 -19.12 -6.85 -8.31
CA ALA A 242 -19.25 -8.27 -8.58
C ALA A 242 -20.59 -8.80 -8.03
N VAL A 243 -21.73 -8.31 -8.54
CA VAL A 243 -23.07 -8.85 -8.28
C VAL A 243 -23.95 -8.63 -9.51
N GLU A 244 -23.90 -9.55 -10.47
CA GLU A 244 -25.13 -9.98 -11.14
C GLU A 244 -25.77 -11.07 -10.26
N GLU A 245 -27.07 -10.91 -10.04
CA GLU A 245 -28.04 -11.79 -9.39
C GLU A 245 -27.58 -13.21 -9.05
N THR A 246 -26.95 -13.39 -7.90
CA THR A 246 -27.09 -14.61 -7.09
C THR A 246 -26.72 -14.22 -5.66
N GLY A 247 -27.61 -14.50 -4.70
CA GLY A 247 -27.59 -13.98 -3.33
C GLY A 247 -26.43 -14.41 -2.44
N ARG A 248 -25.18 -14.30 -2.91
CA ARG A 248 -23.98 -14.54 -2.13
C ARG A 248 -22.88 -13.59 -2.58
N ARG A 249 -22.59 -12.58 -1.74
CA ARG A 249 -21.41 -11.70 -1.91
C ARG A 249 -20.15 -12.59 -2.03
N PRO A 250 -19.39 -12.55 -3.13
CA PRO A 250 -18.10 -13.20 -3.17
C PRO A 250 -17.14 -12.44 -2.24
N ARG A 251 -16.59 -13.12 -1.24
CA ARG A 251 -15.52 -12.60 -0.36
C ARG A 251 -14.14 -12.74 -1.05
N GLY A 252 -14.01 -12.28 -2.29
CA GLY A 252 -12.78 -12.43 -3.07
C GLY A 252 -12.52 -11.23 -3.96
N CYS A 253 -11.26 -10.78 -4.00
CA CYS A 253 -10.80 -9.83 -5.00
C CYS A 253 -10.84 -10.47 -6.39
N SER A 254 -11.52 -9.87 -7.36
CA SER A 254 -11.29 -10.15 -8.78
C SER A 254 -10.15 -9.26 -9.26
N PHE A 255 -9.03 -9.87 -9.64
CA PHE A 255 -8.01 -9.20 -10.43
C PHE A 255 -8.01 -9.84 -11.80
N ALA A 256 -8.41 -9.10 -12.83
CA ALA A 256 -8.28 -9.57 -14.22
C ALA A 256 -6.80 -9.54 -14.63
N CYS A 257 -6.18 -10.71 -14.80
CA CYS A 257 -4.86 -10.85 -15.40
C CYS A 257 -5.03 -11.04 -16.92
N PRO A 258 -4.39 -10.23 -17.80
CA PRO A 258 -4.61 -10.33 -19.25
C PRO A 258 -4.05 -11.59 -19.90
N THR A 259 -3.24 -12.37 -19.18
CA THR A 259 -2.50 -13.49 -19.77
C THR A 259 -2.59 -14.72 -18.87
N THR A 260 -3.25 -15.75 -19.40
CA THR A 260 -3.34 -17.13 -18.89
C THR A 260 -4.24 -17.38 -17.68
N MET A 261 -5.20 -18.27 -17.93
CA MET A 261 -6.16 -18.90 -17.04
C MET A 261 -5.47 -19.64 -15.88
N VAL A 262 -5.07 -18.93 -14.81
CA VAL A 262 -4.80 -19.50 -13.48
C VAL A 262 -5.23 -18.47 -12.44
N GLY A 263 -6.39 -18.68 -11.83
CA GLY A 263 -6.94 -17.78 -10.82
C GLY A 263 -6.02 -17.66 -9.60
N TRP A 264 -5.57 -16.44 -9.31
CA TRP A 264 -4.98 -16.11 -8.02
C TRP A 264 -6.11 -15.81 -7.05
N THR A 265 -6.46 -16.79 -6.20
CA THR A 265 -7.27 -16.50 -5.01
C THR A 265 -6.32 -16.07 -3.90
N ILE A 266 -6.22 -14.76 -3.64
CA ILE A 266 -5.59 -14.29 -2.39
C ILE A 266 -6.60 -14.57 -1.27
N GLY A 267 -6.51 -15.78 -0.70
CA GLY A 267 -7.26 -16.17 0.49
C GLY A 267 -6.68 -15.48 1.73
N MET A 268 -7.07 -14.23 1.99
CA MET A 268 -6.95 -13.66 3.33
C MET A 268 -8.12 -14.16 4.17
N SER A 269 -7.92 -15.31 4.80
CA SER A 269 -8.86 -15.83 5.81
C SER A 269 -8.66 -15.03 7.10
N PHE A 270 -9.49 -14.01 7.33
CA PHE A 270 -9.63 -13.40 8.64
C PHE A 270 -10.47 -14.34 9.51
N GLY A 271 -9.81 -15.02 10.45
CA GLY A 271 -10.49 -15.73 11.54
C GLY A 271 -11.19 -14.74 12.44
N THR A 272 -12.42 -15.10 12.82
CA THR A 272 -13.35 -14.41 13.73
C THR A 272 -12.74 -14.00 15.06
#